data_AF-V5NMQ9-F1
#
_entry.id   AF-V5NMQ9-F1
#
_cell.length_a   1.000
_cell.length_b   1.000
_cell.length_c   1.000
_cell.angle_alpha   90.00
_cell.angle_beta   90.00
_cell.angle_gamma   90.00
#
_symmetry.space_group_name_H-M   'P 1'
#
loop_
_entity.id
_entity.type
_entity.pdbx_description
1 polymer ?
#
loop_
_entity_poly.entity_id
_entity_poly.type
_entity_poly.pdbx_seq_one_letter_code
_entity_poly.pdbx_strand_id
1 'polypeptide(L)' 'MEGFLNNLDIKTLGQVFTPKKIVDFMLTLKHNHGSVLEPSAGDGSFLRRLKKAVGIEIDPKICPKNALCMDFYGLF' A
#
# COMPACT_ATOMS: atom_id res chain seq x y z
N MET A 1 -8.74 17.30 7.74
CA MET A 1 -7.75 16.90 6.71
C MET A 1 -6.32 17.23 7.14
N GLU A 2 -6.08 18.37 7.82
CA GLU A 2 -4.76 18.73 8.39
C GLU A 2 -4.23 17.75 9.45
N GLY A 3 -5.10 17.15 10.29
CA GLY A 3 -4.67 16.21 11.33
C GLY A 3 -4.09 14.87 10.82
N PHE A 4 -4.39 14.47 9.58
CA PHE A 4 -3.86 13.23 8.99
C PHE A 4 -2.47 13.45 8.37
N LEU A 5 -2.25 14.63 7.78
CA LEU A 5 -0.98 15.00 7.14
C LEU A 5 0.13 15.30 8.17
N ASN A 6 -0.22 15.83 9.34
CA ASN A 6 0.74 16.11 10.42
C ASN A 6 1.33 14.86 11.09
N ASN A 7 0.87 13.66 10.73
CA ASN A 7 1.29 12.41 11.36
C ASN A 7 2.02 11.46 10.39
N LEU A 8 2.32 11.91 9.18
CA LEU A 8 3.04 11.11 8.17
C LEU A 8 4.54 11.31 8.30
N ASP A 9 5.29 10.21 8.30
CA ASP A 9 6.74 10.23 8.19
C ASP A 9 7.17 10.20 6.71
N ILE A 10 7.19 11.38 6.11
CA ILE A 10 7.62 11.54 4.71
C ILE A 10 9.13 11.33 4.59
N LYS A 11 9.91 11.75 5.59
CA LYS A 11 11.38 11.81 5.47
C LYS A 11 12.06 10.46 5.64
N THR A 12 11.57 9.63 6.56
CA THR A 12 12.19 8.32 6.83
C THR A 12 11.44 7.18 6.16
N LEU A 13 10.10 7.25 6.08
CA LEU A 13 9.26 6.19 5.52
C LEU A 13 8.69 6.50 4.13
N GLY A 14 8.87 7.72 3.62
CA GLY A 14 8.39 8.09 2.28
C GLY A 14 6.86 8.04 2.16
N GLN A 15 6.11 8.30 3.24
CA GLN A 15 4.66 8.17 3.28
C GLN A 15 3.95 9.20 2.38
N VAL A 16 3.78 8.81 1.11
CA VAL A 16 3.05 9.54 0.07
C VAL A 16 2.00 8.63 -0.54
N PHE A 17 0.82 9.18 -0.84
CA PHE A 17 -0.32 8.36 -1.26
C PHE A 17 -0.65 8.59 -2.73
N THR A 18 -0.76 7.50 -3.48
CA THR A 18 -1.13 7.53 -4.91
C THR A 18 -2.60 7.96 -5.05
N PRO A 19 -2.90 9.03 -5.82
CA PRO A 19 -4.29 9.45 -6.02
C PRO A 19 -5.13 8.35 -6.66
N LYS A 20 -6.40 8.21 -6.23
CA LYS A 20 -7.33 7.16 -6.71
C LYS A 20 -7.35 7.03 -8.24
N LYS A 21 -7.41 8.13 -8.98
CA LYS A 21 -7.45 8.12 -10.45
C LYS A 21 -6.21 7.47 -11.08
N ILE A 22 -5.05 7.61 -10.43
CA ILE A 22 -3.79 7.03 -10.88
C ILE A 22 -3.76 5.54 -10.54
N VAL A 23 -4.23 5.15 -9.35
CA VAL A 23 -4.42 3.73 -8.98
C VAL A 23 -5.34 3.05 -9.99
N ASP A 24 -6.49 3.63 -10.28
CA ASP A 24 -7.46 3.08 -11.22
C ASP A 24 -6.84 2.92 -12.62
N PHE A 25 -6.08 3.92 -13.10
CA PHE A 25 -5.34 3.83 -14.35
C PHE A 25 -4.28 2.73 -14.33
N MET A 26 -3.46 2.63 -13.29
CA MET A 26 -2.43 1.59 -13.18
C MET A 26 -3.03 0.17 -13.17
N LEU A 27 -4.22 -0.01 -12.59
CA LEU A 27 -4.91 -1.28 -12.60
C LEU A 27 -5.40 -1.70 -14.00
N THR A 28 -5.63 -0.77 -14.92
CA THR A 28 -5.99 -1.12 -16.32
C THR A 28 -4.78 -1.65 -17.11
N LEU A 29 -3.56 -1.32 -16.69
CA LEU A 29 -2.32 -1.78 -17.32
C LEU A 29 -1.96 -3.23 -16.93
N LYS A 30 -2.62 -3.79 -15.92
CA LYS A 30 -2.36 -5.14 -15.42
C LYS A 30 -3.07 -6.19 -16.27
N HIS A 31 -2.30 -7.01 -17.00
CA HIS A 31 -2.84 -8.09 -17.84
C HIS A 31 -2.88 -9.47 -17.15
N ASN A 32 -2.02 -9.71 -16.15
CA ASN A 32 -1.93 -11.00 -15.47
C ASN A 32 -2.91 -11.07 -14.29
N HIS A 33 -3.46 -12.25 -13.98
CA HIS A 33 -4.44 -12.47 -12.91
C HIS A 33 -4.00 -13.43 -11.80
N GLY A 34 -2.69 -13.69 -11.71
CA GLY A 34 -2.08 -14.47 -10.63
C GLY A 34 -2.07 -13.74 -9.28
N SER A 35 -1.33 -14.30 -8.33
CA SER A 35 -1.10 -13.68 -7.01
C SER A 35 -0.42 -12.32 -7.17
N VAL A 36 -0.77 -11.37 -6.30
CA VAL A 36 -0.25 -10.00 -6.35
C VAL A 36 0.38 -9.64 -5.02
N LEU A 37 1.44 -8.85 -5.09
CA LEU A 37 2.13 -8.28 -3.95
C LEU A 37 2.04 -6.76 -4.05
N GLU A 38 1.54 -6.10 -3.02
CA GLU A 38 1.65 -4.64 -2.84
C GLU A 38 2.67 -4.39 -1.71
N PRO A 39 3.96 -4.20 -2.05
CA PRO A 39 4.93 -3.73 -1.08
C PRO A 39 4.66 -2.26 -0.73
N SER A 40 4.97 -1.85 0.50
CA SER A 40 4.72 -0.49 1.00
C SER A 40 3.25 -0.08 0.77
N ALA A 41 2.34 -0.95 1.21
CA ALA A 41 0.92 -0.85 0.90
C ALA A 41 0.29 0.47 1.39
N GLY A 42 0.94 1.18 2.31
CA GLY A 42 0.43 2.42 2.86
C GLY A 42 -0.93 2.18 3.50
N ASP A 43 -1.96 2.85 3.01
CA ASP A 43 -3.34 2.63 3.46
C ASP A 43 -4.08 1.51 2.69
N GLY A 44 -3.41 0.82 1.76
CA GLY A 44 -3.96 -0.28 0.96
C GLY A 44 -4.65 0.19 -0.32
N SER A 45 -4.10 1.23 -0.97
CA SER A 45 -4.68 1.82 -2.17
C SER A 45 -4.80 0.80 -3.32
N PHE A 46 -3.84 -0.10 -3.54
CA PHE A 46 -4.01 -1.18 -4.51
C PHE A 46 -4.67 -2.41 -3.88
N LEU A 47 -4.31 -2.78 -2.65
CA LEU A 47 -4.75 -4.00 -1.95
C LEU A 47 -6.26 -4.14 -1.91
N ARG A 48 -6.97 -3.05 -1.61
CA ARG A 48 -8.45 -3.04 -1.54
C ARG A 48 -9.14 -3.26 -2.89
N ARG A 49 -8.42 -3.13 -4.00
CA ARG A 49 -8.94 -3.26 -5.38
C ARG A 49 -8.48 -4.53 -6.07
N LEU A 50 -7.50 -5.25 -5.51
CA LEU A 50 -6.89 -6.44 -6.10
C LEU A 50 -7.39 -7.72 -5.44
N LYS A 51 -7.58 -8.76 -6.25
CA LYS A 51 -7.86 -10.13 -5.79
C LYS A 51 -6.55 -10.90 -5.63
N LYS A 52 -6.53 -11.89 -4.73
CA LYS A 52 -5.35 -12.75 -4.45
C LYS A 52 -4.10 -11.91 -4.15
N ALA A 53 -4.28 -10.85 -3.38
CA ALA A 53 -3.24 -9.87 -3.08
C ALA A 53 -2.77 -9.99 -1.63
N VAL A 54 -1.46 -9.89 -1.44
CA VAL A 54 -0.82 -9.70 -0.14
C VAL A 54 -0.28 -8.28 -0.11
N GLY A 55 -0.69 -7.50 0.89
CA GLY A 55 -0.10 -6.20 1.18
C GLY A 55 0.91 -6.32 2.31
N ILE A 56 1.99 -5.56 2.24
CA ILE A 56 2.96 -5.43 3.33
C ILE A 56 3.18 -3.95 3.60
N GLU A 57 3.07 -3.55 4.87
CA GLU A 57 3.29 -2.18 5.31
C GLU A 57 4.07 -2.17 6.62
N ILE A 58 5.11 -1.35 6.70
CA ILE A 58 6.03 -1.33 7.83
C ILE A 58 5.50 -0.48 9.00
N ASP A 59 4.73 0.58 8.71
CA ASP A 59 4.17 1.44 9.75
C ASP A 59 2.81 0.90 10.26
N PRO A 60 2.74 0.41 11.52
CA PRO A 60 1.50 -0.09 12.11
C PRO A 60 0.39 0.96 12.20
N LYS A 61 0.71 2.26 12.11
CA LYS A 61 -0.29 3.34 12.17
C LYS A 61 -1.16 3.41 10.92
N ILE A 62 -0.64 2.98 9.76
CA ILE A 62 -1.36 3.04 8.48
C ILE A 62 -1.62 1.66 7.87
N CYS A 63 -0.93 0.63 8.36
CA CYS A 63 -1.07 -0.75 7.90
C CYS A 63 -2.54 -1.22 7.86
N PRO A 64 -3.08 -1.63 6.69
CA PRO A 64 -4.42 -2.15 6.58
C PRO A 64 -4.59 -3.43 7.39
N LYS A 65 -5.78 -3.67 7.95
CA LYS A 65 -6.07 -4.88 8.75
C LYS A 65 -5.82 -6.20 8.01
N ASN A 66 -5.87 -6.19 6.68
CA ASN A 66 -5.64 -7.35 5.83
C ASN A 66 -4.26 -7.37 5.16
N ALA A 67 -3.33 -6.52 5.62
CA ALA A 67 -1.92 -6.52 5.23
C ALA A 67 -1.06 -7.11 6.35
N LEU A 68 0.16 -7.50 6.01
CA LEU A 68 1.19 -7.89 6.97
C LEU A 68 1.91 -6.63 7.46
N CYS A 69 1.96 -6.45 8.79
CA CYS A 69 2.71 -5.36 9.40
C CYS A 69 4.15 -5.78 9.66
N MET A 70 5.03 -5.63 8.67
CA MET A 70 6.43 -6.05 8.75
C MET A 70 7.29 -5.30 7.73
N ASP A 71 8.61 -5.42 7.87
CA ASP A 71 9.54 -5.05 6.82
C ASP A 71 9.41 -6.02 5.62
N PHE A 72 9.18 -5.47 4.43
CA PHE A 72 9.10 -6.22 3.18
C PHE A 72 10.34 -7.09 2.91
N TYR A 73 11.52 -6.61 3.28
CA TYR A 73 12.76 -7.37 3.09
C TYR A 73 12.89 -8.57 4.02
N GLY A 74 12.12 -8.64 5.10
CA GLY A 74 12.05 -9.79 6.00
C GLY A 74 11.16 -10.94 5.50
N LEU A 75 10.61 -10.84 4.27
CA LEU A 75 9.75 -11.87 3.68
C LEU A 75 10.53 -13.10 3.14
N PHE A 76 11.86 -13.02 3.06
CA PHE A 76 12.75 -14.03 2.48
C PHE A 76 13.71 -14.63 3.49
#